data_AF-A0A3D8GMF6-F1
#
_entry.id   AF-A0A3D8GMF6-F1
#
_cell.length_a   1.000
_cell.length_b   1.000
_cell.length_c   1.000
_cell.angle_alpha   90.00
_cell.angle_beta   90.00
_cell.angle_gamma   90.00
#
_symmetry.space_group_name_H-M   'P 1'
#
loop_
_entity.id
_entity.type
_entity.pdbx_description
1 polymer ?
#
loop_
_entity_poly.entity_id
_entity_poly.type
_entity_poly.pdbx_seq_one_letter_code
_entity_poly.pdbx_strand_id
1 'polypeptide(L)'
;MRKEIYDESRLIELCGTVKRFISKSYTKIMFTFEDEIHGELILVAHYDSILYYNLKRKGKYRLFVALKGHVNHKESGQIFTNNALVVRKVVQPPR
;
A
#
# COMPACT_ATOMS: atom_id res chain seq x y z
N MET A 1 3.13 16.46 -22.51
CA MET A 1 3.02 15.54 -21.35
C MET A 1 2.41 16.25 -20.13
N ARG A 2 1.21 15.87 -19.68
CA ARG A 2 0.60 16.35 -18.42
C ARG A 2 0.66 15.23 -17.37
N LYS A 3 1.17 15.56 -16.18
CA LYS A 3 1.24 14.66 -15.03
C LYS A 3 0.17 15.09 -14.03
N GLU A 4 -0.84 14.26 -13.84
CA GLU A 4 -1.81 14.46 -12.77
C GLU A 4 -1.38 13.66 -11.55
N ILE A 5 -1.07 14.37 -10.46
CA ILE A 5 -0.77 13.78 -9.16
C ILE A 5 -2.11 13.60 -8.45
N TYR A 6 -2.58 12.36 -8.37
CA TYR A 6 -3.70 12.02 -7.53
C TYR A 6 -3.18 11.78 -6.11
N ASP A 7 -3.32 12.79 -5.25
CA ASP A 7 -3.26 12.64 -3.79
C ASP A 7 -4.70 12.67 -3.26
N GLU A 8 -5.55 11.77 -3.78
CA GLU A 8 -6.86 11.57 -3.17
C GLU A 8 -6.63 10.88 -1.82
N SER A 9 -6.75 11.68 -0.77
CA SER A 9 -6.68 11.33 0.65
C SER A 9 -7.84 10.44 1.11
N ARG A 10 -8.38 9.60 0.22
CA ARG A 10 -9.32 8.54 0.56
C ARG A 10 -8.55 7.41 1.22
N LEU A 11 -8.67 7.34 2.54
CA LEU A 11 -8.17 6.22 3.32
C LEU A 11 -9.09 5.03 3.10
N ILE A 12 -8.51 3.95 2.58
CA ILE A 12 -9.17 2.65 2.42
C ILE A 12 -8.85 1.85 3.69
N GLU A 13 -9.89 1.37 4.36
CA GLU A 13 -9.74 0.43 5.45
C GLU A 13 -9.56 -0.98 4.88
N LEU A 14 -8.51 -1.67 5.34
CA LEU A 14 -8.21 -3.06 4.99
C LEU A 14 -8.12 -3.91 6.26
N CYS A 15 -8.73 -5.08 6.22
CA CYS A 15 -8.77 -6.07 7.29
C CYS A 15 -8.32 -7.41 6.71
N GLY A 16 -7.19 -7.92 7.16
CA GLY A 16 -6.58 -9.04 6.46
C GLY A 16 -5.26 -9.53 7.02
N THR A 17 -4.56 -10.33 6.21
CA THR A 17 -3.37 -11.07 6.63
C THR A 17 -2.17 -10.82 5.72
N VAL A 18 -0.99 -10.61 6.29
CA VAL A 18 0.27 -10.54 5.55
C VAL A 18 0.65 -11.93 5.00
N LYS A 19 0.76 -12.07 3.68
CA LYS A 19 1.11 -13.36 3.05
C LYS A 19 2.62 -13.55 2.90
N ARG A 20 3.28 -12.55 2.31
CA ARG A 20 4.70 -12.59 1.97
C ARG A 20 5.32 -11.20 1.97
N PHE A 21 6.62 -11.14 2.26
CA PHE A 21 7.44 -9.97 1.97
C PHE A 21 7.89 -10.04 0.52
N ILE A 22 7.84 -8.90 -0.18
CA ILE A 22 8.30 -8.78 -1.57
C ILE A 22 9.72 -8.22 -1.56
N SER A 23 9.92 -7.09 -0.89
CA SER A 23 11.22 -6.44 -0.79
C SER A 23 11.28 -5.52 0.43
N LYS A 24 12.49 -5.26 0.92
CA LYS A 24 12.76 -4.27 1.96
C LYS A 24 13.97 -3.45 1.53
N SER A 25 13.82 -2.12 1.53
CA SER A 25 14.91 -1.16 1.37
C SER A 25 15.09 -0.38 2.67
N TYR A 26 16.08 0.51 2.73
CA TYR A 26 16.27 1.42 3.87
C TYR A 26 15.07 2.34 4.14
N THR A 27 14.20 2.55 3.15
CA THR A 27 13.14 3.57 3.21
C THR A 27 11.73 2.99 3.25
N LYS A 28 11.55 1.73 2.84
CA LYS A 28 10.23 1.09 2.75
C LYS A 28 10.31 -0.42 2.74
N ILE A 29 9.20 -1.05 3.10
CA ILE A 29 8.93 -2.47 2.91
C ILE A 29 7.73 -2.64 2.00
N MET A 30 7.84 -3.57 1.04
CA MET A 30 6.76 -4.00 0.17
C MET A 30 6.34 -5.41 0.54
N PHE A 31 5.03 -5.63 0.65
CA PHE A 31 4.50 -6.92 1.06
C PHE A 31 3.14 -7.17 0.44
N THR A 32 2.80 -8.44 0.34
CA THR A 32 1.49 -8.91 -0.09
C THR A 32 0.58 -9.04 1.11
N PHE A 33 -0.63 -8.49 1.00
CA PHE A 33 -1.67 -8.49 2.01
C PHE A 33 -2.96 -9.04 1.42
N GLU A 34 -3.51 -10.08 2.03
CA GLU A 34 -4.81 -10.62 1.65
C GLU A 34 -5.88 -9.97 2.49
N ASP A 35 -6.66 -9.10 1.86
CA ASP A 35 -7.82 -8.46 2.45
C ASP A 35 -9.07 -9.31 2.25
N GLU A 36 -9.95 -9.32 3.26
CA GLU A 36 -11.17 -10.15 3.23
C GLU A 36 -12.18 -9.71 2.16
N ILE A 37 -12.14 -8.44 1.72
CA ILE A 37 -13.08 -7.86 0.75
C ILE A 37 -12.42 -7.70 -0.63
N HIS A 38 -11.17 -7.22 -0.65
CA HIS A 38 -10.48 -6.81 -1.87
C HIS A 38 -9.51 -7.86 -2.44
N GLY A 39 -9.32 -8.98 -1.74
CA GLY A 39 -8.40 -10.05 -2.14
C GLY A 39 -6.92 -9.71 -1.92
N GLU A 40 -6.04 -10.29 -2.75
CA GLU A 40 -4.59 -10.09 -2.64
C GLU A 40 -4.16 -8.71 -3.16
N LEU A 41 -3.57 -7.90 -2.27
CA LEU A 41 -3.07 -6.55 -2.54
C LEU A 41 -1.56 -6.44 -2.30
N ILE A 42 -0.91 -5.55 -3.03
CA ILE A 42 0.48 -5.15 -2.74
C ILE A 42 0.47 -3.84 -1.97
N LEU A 43 1.02 -3.87 -0.76
CA LEU A 43 1.09 -2.71 0.13
C LEU A 43 2.54 -2.25 0.32
N VAL A 44 2.69 -0.96 0.57
CA VAL A 44 3.96 -0.31 0.91
C VAL A 44 3.85 0.32 2.29
N ALA A 45 4.81 0.03 3.17
CA ALA A 45 4.98 0.73 4.43
C ALA A 45 6.36 1.42 4.45
N HIS A 46 6.39 2.72 4.74
CA HIS A 46 7.61 3.51 4.83
C HIS A 46 8.30 3.34 6.19
N TYR A 47 9.56 3.77 6.30
CA TYR A 47 10.37 3.63 7.52
C TYR A 47 9.76 4.31 8.77
N ASP A 48 8.89 5.29 8.57
CA ASP A 48 8.12 5.97 9.61
C ASP A 48 6.91 5.16 10.11
N SER A 49 6.55 4.07 9.42
CA SER A 49 5.48 3.17 9.81
C SER A 49 5.98 2.11 10.79
N ILE A 50 5.20 1.84 11.84
CA ILE A 50 5.46 0.72 12.76
C ILE A 50 5.57 -0.64 12.04
N LEU A 51 4.93 -0.80 10.89
CA LEU A 51 5.04 -2.02 10.08
C LEU A 51 6.45 -2.20 9.51
N TYR A 52 7.21 -1.15 9.22
CA TYR A 52 8.56 -1.30 8.71
C TYR A 52 9.47 -2.10 9.65
N TYR A 53 9.23 -1.96 10.96
CA TYR A 53 9.98 -2.65 12.02
C TYR A 53 9.29 -3.93 12.50
N ASN A 54 7.95 -3.93 12.62
CA ASN A 54 7.19 -4.96 13.34
C ASN A 54 6.24 -5.78 12.46
N LEU A 55 6.35 -5.72 11.13
CA LEU A 55 5.53 -6.52 10.24
C LEU A 55 5.87 -8.02 10.39
N LYS A 56 4.86 -8.83 10.70
CA LYS A 56 4.97 -10.28 10.87
C LYS A 56 4.30 -11.00 9.71
N ARG A 57 4.97 -12.00 9.13
CA ARG A 57 4.36 -12.90 8.15
C ARG A 57 3.20 -13.67 8.82
N LYS A 58 2.09 -13.85 8.10
CA LYS A 58 0.83 -14.41 8.60
C LYS A 58 0.18 -13.61 9.74
N GLY A 59 0.69 -12.41 10.08
CA GLY A 59 0.05 -11.53 11.03
C GLY A 59 -1.26 -10.97 10.46
N LYS A 60 -2.30 -10.93 11.29
CA LYS A 60 -3.58 -10.27 10.99
C LYS A 60 -3.52 -8.81 11.41
N TYR A 61 -3.96 -7.91 10.53
CA TYR A 61 -3.91 -6.47 10.77
C TYR A 61 -5.19 -5.79 10.30
N ARG A 62 -5.51 -4.68 10.96
CA ARG A 62 -6.44 -3.67 10.48
C ARG A 62 -5.67 -2.41 10.10
N LEU A 63 -5.67 -2.09 8.82
CA LEU A 63 -4.84 -1.05 8.19
C LEU A 63 -5.72 0.03 7.57
N PHE A 64 -5.31 1.29 7.67
CA PHE A 64 -5.79 2.34 6.78
C PHE A 64 -4.68 2.66 5.78
N VAL A 65 -4.99 2.53 4.50
CA VAL A 65 -4.05 2.76 3.40
C VAL A 65 -4.54 3.91 2.52
N ALA A 66 -3.61 4.69 1.99
CA ALA A 66 -3.90 5.70 0.98
C ALA A 66 -3.42 5.20 -0.38
N LEU A 67 -4.22 5.37 -1.42
CA LEU A 67 -3.77 5.18 -2.79
C LEU A 67 -2.88 6.37 -3.17
N LYS A 68 -1.59 6.14 -3.36
CA LYS A 68 -0.66 7.13 -3.89
C LYS A 68 -0.23 6.74 -5.28
N GLY A 69 -0.44 7.62 -6.24
CA GLY A 69 0.01 7.37 -7.60
C GLY A 69 -0.01 8.59 -8.46
N HIS A 70 0.47 8.42 -9.68
CA HIS A 70 0.32 9.42 -10.72
C HIS A 70 -0.18 8.74 -11.98
N VAL A 71 -1.11 9.42 -12.64
CA VAL A 71 -1.64 9.01 -13.94
C VAL A 71 -0.91 9.85 -14.97
N ASN A 72 -0.16 9.19 -15.85
CA ASN A 72 0.51 9.84 -16.96
C ASN A 72 -0.35 9.64 -18.21
N HIS A 73 -0.87 10.74 -18.74
CA HIS A 73 -1.51 10.77 -20.05
C HIS A 73 -0.43 11.06 -21.11
N LYS A 74 -0.20 10.11 -22.01
CA LYS A 74 0.62 10.35 -23.21
C LYS A 74 -0.23 11.01 -24.29
N GLU A 75 0.41 11.80 -25.15
CA GLU A 75 -0.22 12.48 -26.29
C GLU A 75 -0.83 11.49 -27.31
N SER A 76 -0.40 10.22 -27.29
CA SER A 76 -0.98 9.13 -28.07
C SER A 76 -2.30 8.55 -27.51
N GLY A 77 -2.89 9.17 -26.48
CA GLY A 77 -4.11 8.67 -25.82
C GLY A 77 -3.88 7.51 -24.84
N GLN A 78 -2.64 7.03 -24.69
CA GLN A 78 -2.31 5.98 -23.73
C GLN A 78 -2.27 6.53 -22.29
N ILE A 79 -2.91 5.80 -21.37
CA ILE A 79 -2.94 6.10 -19.94
C ILE A 79 -2.02 5.11 -19.21
N PHE A 80 -1.06 5.62 -18.44
CA PHE A 80 -0.21 4.82 -17.56
C PHE A 80 -0.46 5.22 -16.11
N THR A 81 -0.79 4.24 -15.28
CA THR A 81 -1.01 4.44 -13.84
C THR A 81 0.13 3.80 -13.05
N ASN A 82 0.86 4.58 -12.26
CA ASN A 82 1.80 4.05 -11.28
C ASN A 82 1.23 4.28 -9.89
N ASN A 83 0.41 3.33 -9.42
CA ASN A 83 -0.33 3.43 -8.18
C ASN A 83 0.23 2.47 -7.13
N ALA A 84 0.39 2.94 -5.90
CA ALA A 84 0.82 2.16 -4.74
C ALA A 84 -0.13 2.41 -3.58
N LEU A 85 -0.55 1.35 -2.90
CA LEU A 85 -1.27 1.46 -1.63
C LEU A 85 -0.26 1.64 -0.51
N VAL A 86 -0.29 2.80 0.13
CA VAL A 86 0.64 3.19 1.19
C VAL A 86 -0.06 3.12 2.54
N VAL A 87 0.47 2.31 3.45
CA VAL A 87 -0.08 2.21 4.80
C VAL A 87 0.13 3.52 5.55
N ARG A 88 -0.97 4.11 6.03
CA ARG A 88 -0.97 5.36 6.80
C ARG A 88 -1.18 5.15 8.29
N LYS A 89 -2.02 4.17 8.67
CA LYS A 89 -2.31 3.88 10.08
C LYS A 89 -2.53 2.39 10.31
N VAL A 90 -2.08 1.91 11.47
CA VAL A 90 -2.36 0.57 11.98
C VAL A 90 -3.29 0.73 13.17
N VAL A 91 -4.47 0.10 13.14
CA VAL A 91 -5.44 0.18 14.25
C VAL A 91 -5.25 -0.96 15.24
N GLN A 92 -4.91 -2.15 14.74
CA GLN A 92 -4.65 -3.31 15.58
C GLN A 92 -3.39 -4.04 15.11
N PRO A 93 -2.34 -4.11 15.94
CA PRO A 93 -1.17 -4.96 15.69
C PRO A 93 -1.55 -6.44 15.83
N PRO A 94 -0.72 -7.37 15.32
CA PRO A 94 -1.13 -8.77 15.21
C PRO A 94 -1.32 -9.37 16.62
N ARG A 95 -2.41 -10.14 16.77
CA ARG A 95 -2.61 -11.03 17.92
C ARG A 95 -1.63 -12.20 17.85
#